data_AF-A0A2S2NRF7-F1
#
_entry.id   AF-A0A2S2NRF7-F1
#
_cell.length_a   1.000
_cell.length_b   1.000
_cell.length_c   1.000
_cell.angle_alpha   90.00
_cell.angle_beta   90.00
_cell.angle_gamma   90.00
#
_symmetry.space_group_name_H-M   'P 1'
#
loop_
_entity.id
_entity.type
_entity.pdbx_description
1 polymer ?
#
loop_
_entity_poly.entity_id
_entity_poly.type
_entity_poly.pdbx_seq_one_letter_code
_entity_poly.pdbx_strand_id
1 'polypeptide(L)'
;MGLLTEGQPLTWEETKRLADHVRQHGVDQFLNLYHQLLDRKGDVLKWGDEVEYIIVKFDHTNKTAKVRLCAQEILGKLNEKEANDPYNVKSLWRPEYGAYMIEGTPGKPYGGLLAHFNIVEANMRYRREEAQQLLGPNEVLMTITNFPRLGCPEFTWPVDQPTPKIG
;
A
#
# COMPACT_ATOMS: atom_id res chain seq x y z
N MET A 1 6.61 4.73 -3.31
CA MET A 1 5.26 5.32 -3.31
C MET A 1 5.09 6.42 -2.27
N GLY A 2 4.10 7.27 -2.52
CA GLY A 2 3.94 8.62 -2.00
C GLY A 2 3.73 8.75 -0.50
N LEU A 3 4.10 9.94 0.00
CA LEU A 3 3.89 10.37 1.37
C LEU A 3 2.38 10.63 1.57
N LEU A 4 1.69 9.74 2.27
CA LEU A 4 0.35 10.05 2.77
C LEU A 4 0.51 10.83 4.07
N THR A 5 0.41 12.15 3.96
CA THR A 5 0.28 13.03 5.12
C THR A 5 -1.18 13.27 5.42
N GLU A 6 -1.55 13.29 6.69
CA GLU A 6 -2.87 13.73 7.10
C GLU A 6 -3.11 15.18 6.65
N GLY A 7 -4.29 15.42 6.10
CA GLY A 7 -4.70 16.72 5.59
C GLY A 7 -6.23 16.79 5.49
N GLN A 8 -6.75 17.98 5.20
CA GLN A 8 -8.18 18.18 5.03
C GLN A 8 -8.54 18.08 3.54
N PRO A 9 -9.27 17.05 3.11
CA PRO A 9 -9.66 16.94 1.71
C PRO A 9 -10.68 18.04 1.36
N LEU A 10 -10.54 18.63 0.18
CA LEU A 10 -11.54 19.52 -0.37
C LEU A 10 -12.73 18.72 -0.89
N THR A 11 -13.92 19.31 -0.83
CA THR A 11 -15.09 18.74 -1.51
C THR A 11 -14.88 18.72 -3.03
N TRP A 12 -15.69 17.95 -3.76
CA TRP A 12 -15.65 17.94 -5.22
C TRP A 12 -15.84 19.34 -5.83
N GLU A 13 -16.79 20.13 -5.32
CA GLU A 13 -17.07 21.47 -5.84
C GLU A 13 -15.93 22.45 -5.59
N GLU A 14 -15.28 22.38 -4.41
CA GLU A 14 -14.08 23.18 -4.11
C GLU A 14 -12.89 22.76 -4.98
N THR A 15 -12.65 21.45 -5.10
CA THR A 15 -11.58 20.89 -5.92
C THR A 15 -11.74 21.30 -7.39
N LYS A 16 -12.96 21.19 -7.92
CA LYS A 16 -13.27 21.53 -9.32
C LYS A 16 -12.99 23.00 -9.63
N ARG A 17 -13.25 23.92 -8.70
CA ARG A 17 -12.92 25.36 -8.86
C ARG A 17 -11.42 25.60 -8.96
N LEU A 18 -10.59 24.73 -8.38
CA LEU A 18 -9.13 24.81 -8.41
C LEU A 18 -8.48 23.97 -9.51
N ALA A 19 -9.26 23.29 -10.36
CA ALA A 19 -8.73 22.33 -11.33
C ALA A 19 -7.69 22.95 -12.28
N ASP A 20 -7.93 24.17 -12.77
CA ASP A 20 -6.99 24.86 -13.66
C ASP A 20 -5.74 25.34 -12.90
N HIS A 21 -5.89 25.76 -11.64
CA HIS A 21 -4.76 26.10 -10.77
C HIS A 21 -3.85 24.87 -10.55
N VAL A 22 -4.42 23.72 -10.18
CA VAL A 22 -3.66 22.47 -9.99
C VAL A 22 -2.97 22.06 -11.28
N ARG A 23 -3.65 22.14 -12.43
CA ARG A 23 -3.05 21.78 -13.73
C ARG A 23 -1.87 22.69 -14.08
N GLN A 24 -2.03 24.00 -13.93
CA GLN A 24 -0.97 24.97 -14.24
C GLN A 24 0.26 24.73 -13.35
N HIS A 25 0.07 24.64 -12.03
CA HIS A 25 1.17 24.41 -11.11
C HIS A 25 1.82 23.04 -11.29
N GLY A 26 1.06 22.01 -11.65
CA GLY A 26 1.60 20.69 -11.98
C GLY A 26 2.50 20.72 -13.22
N VAL A 27 2.13 21.48 -14.25
CA VAL A 27 2.99 21.69 -15.44
C VAL A 27 4.25 22.44 -15.06
N ASP A 28 4.15 23.51 -14.26
CA ASP A 28 5.32 24.27 -13.82
C ASP A 28 6.29 23.41 -13.00
N GLN A 29 5.76 22.59 -12.08
CA GLN A 29 6.55 21.61 -11.31
C GLN A 29 7.23 20.59 -12.22
N PHE A 30 6.51 20.05 -13.22
CA PHE A 30 7.08 19.13 -14.20
C PHE A 30 8.22 19.78 -14.99
N LEU A 31 8.04 20.99 -15.51
CA LEU A 31 9.06 21.71 -16.27
C LEU A 31 10.30 22.00 -15.42
N ASN A 32 10.11 22.39 -14.16
CA ASN A 32 11.22 22.60 -13.23
C ASN A 32 12.03 21.32 -12.99
N LEU A 33 11.34 20.19 -12.73
CA LEU A 33 11.98 18.89 -12.56
C LEU A 33 12.70 18.44 -13.84
N TYR A 34 12.05 18.64 -15.00
CA TYR A 34 12.62 18.30 -16.30
C TYR A 34 13.93 19.07 -16.53
N HIS A 35 13.93 20.39 -16.38
CA HIS A 35 15.15 21.19 -16.56
C HIS A 35 16.23 20.86 -15.52
N GLN A 36 15.86 20.59 -14.27
CA GLN A 36 16.81 20.24 -13.22
C GLN A 36 17.50 18.89 -13.49
N LEU A 37 16.79 17.93 -14.09
CA LEU A 37 17.25 16.55 -14.24
C LEU A 37 17.64 16.19 -15.69
N LEU A 38 17.45 17.10 -16.65
CA LEU A 38 17.65 16.88 -18.09
C LEU A 38 19.00 16.26 -18.41
N ASP A 39 20.06 16.80 -17.80
CA ASP A 39 21.43 16.40 -18.06
C ASP A 39 21.98 15.41 -17.03
N ARG A 40 21.13 14.85 -16.16
CA ARG A 40 21.56 13.83 -15.19
C ARG A 40 22.12 12.61 -15.93
N LYS A 41 23.33 12.20 -15.56
CA LYS A 41 24.02 10.99 -16.06
C LYS A 41 24.51 10.14 -14.90
N GLY A 42 24.87 8.90 -15.19
CA GLY A 42 25.46 7.99 -14.21
C GLY A 42 24.45 7.25 -13.32
N ASP A 43 23.17 7.29 -13.66
CA ASP A 43 22.18 6.45 -13.00
C ASP A 43 22.49 4.97 -13.25
N VAL A 44 22.47 4.19 -12.17
CA VAL A 44 22.57 2.73 -12.24
C VAL A 44 21.17 2.12 -12.27
N LEU A 45 21.02 0.96 -12.90
CA LEU A 45 19.74 0.25 -12.90
C LEU A 45 19.34 -0.10 -11.46
N LYS A 46 18.30 0.58 -11.01
CA LYS A 46 17.57 0.34 -9.77
C LYS A 46 16.15 -0.04 -10.12
N TRP A 47 15.61 -1.03 -9.41
CA TRP A 47 14.26 -1.52 -9.64
C TRP A 47 13.72 -2.13 -8.36
N GLY A 48 12.42 -2.40 -8.33
CA GLY A 48 11.74 -2.97 -7.18
C GLY A 48 10.40 -3.55 -7.63
N ASP A 49 9.76 -4.28 -6.72
CA ASP A 49 8.42 -4.80 -6.89
C ASP A 49 7.47 -4.17 -5.86
N GLU A 50 6.20 -4.10 -6.20
CA GLU A 50 5.13 -3.63 -5.32
C GLU A 50 4.06 -4.74 -5.29
N VAL A 51 3.68 -5.16 -4.07
CA VAL A 51 2.74 -6.28 -3.88
C VAL A 51 1.66 -5.84 -2.93
N GLU A 52 0.42 -5.90 -3.41
CA GLU A 52 -0.79 -5.68 -2.64
C GLU A 52 -1.29 -6.98 -2.00
N TYR A 53 -1.84 -6.85 -0.80
CA TYR A 53 -2.37 -7.96 -0.02
C TYR A 53 -3.78 -7.64 0.46
N ILE A 54 -4.65 -8.65 0.42
CA ILE A 54 -5.96 -8.66 1.08
C ILE A 54 -5.84 -9.47 2.37
N ILE A 55 -6.25 -8.88 3.49
CA ILE A 55 -6.30 -9.56 4.79
C ILE A 55 -7.65 -10.26 4.88
N VAL A 56 -7.63 -11.60 5.02
CA VAL A 56 -8.83 -12.44 5.06
C VAL A 56 -8.94 -13.11 6.42
N LYS A 57 -10.12 -13.03 7.04
CA LYS A 57 -10.47 -13.79 8.24
C LYS A 57 -11.31 -15.00 7.87
N PHE A 58 -10.86 -16.17 8.30
CA PHE A 58 -11.60 -17.42 8.19
C PHE A 58 -12.39 -17.71 9.46
N ASP A 59 -13.64 -18.13 9.27
CA ASP A 59 -14.45 -18.80 10.29
C ASP A 59 -14.61 -20.26 9.86
N HIS A 60 -13.78 -21.11 10.46
CA HIS A 60 -13.77 -22.54 10.14
C HIS A 60 -15.03 -23.27 10.62
N THR A 61 -15.69 -22.76 11.67
CA THR A 61 -16.92 -23.35 12.21
C THR A 61 -18.09 -23.12 11.27
N ASN A 62 -18.29 -21.86 10.86
CA ASN A 62 -19.38 -21.48 9.95
C ASN A 62 -19.01 -21.63 8.47
N LYS A 63 -17.76 -22.03 8.17
CA LYS A 63 -17.21 -22.18 6.82
C LYS A 63 -17.35 -20.90 5.99
N THR A 64 -17.03 -19.76 6.59
CA THR A 64 -17.05 -18.46 5.92
C THR A 64 -15.66 -17.84 5.85
N ALA A 65 -15.47 -16.97 4.87
CA ALA A 65 -14.31 -16.10 4.76
C ALA A 65 -14.81 -14.67 4.57
N LYS A 66 -14.16 -13.72 5.24
CA LYS A 66 -14.50 -12.29 5.23
C LYS A 66 -13.22 -11.47 5.09
N VAL A 67 -13.28 -10.30 4.46
CA VAL A 67 -12.14 -9.36 4.48
C VAL A 67 -12.03 -8.72 5.85
N ARG A 68 -10.83 -8.58 6.38
CA ARG A 68 -10.58 -8.07 7.73
C ARG A 68 -10.24 -6.58 7.67
N LEU A 69 -11.08 -5.74 8.27
CA LEU A 69 -10.91 -4.29 8.33
C LEU A 69 -9.90 -3.88 9.43
N CYS A 70 -8.60 -4.12 9.20
CA CYS A 70 -7.53 -3.83 10.18
C CYS A 70 -6.27 -3.20 9.58
N ALA A 71 -6.28 -2.81 8.31
CA ALA A 71 -5.09 -2.29 7.63
C ALA A 71 -4.45 -1.13 8.40
N GLN A 72 -5.23 -0.15 8.85
CA GLN A 72 -4.73 1.01 9.60
C GLN A 72 -4.02 0.62 10.90
N GLU A 73 -4.58 -0.33 11.67
CA GLU A 73 -3.96 -0.79 12.93
C GLU A 73 -2.62 -1.47 12.67
N ILE A 74 -2.58 -2.36 11.67
CA ILE A 74 -1.38 -3.15 11.35
C ILE A 74 -0.30 -2.25 10.76
N LEU A 75 -0.68 -1.32 9.86
CA LEU A 75 0.26 -0.35 9.28
C LEU A 75 0.88 0.54 10.34
N GLY A 76 0.13 0.92 11.37
CA GLY A 76 0.68 1.63 12.53
C GLY A 76 1.88 0.91 13.13
N LYS A 77 1.78 -0.41 13.34
CA LYS A 77 2.86 -1.26 13.89
C LYS A 77 3.97 -1.53 12.87
N LEU A 78 3.62 -1.81 11.61
CA LEU A 78 4.61 -2.10 10.56
C LEU A 78 5.52 -0.92 10.28
N ASN A 79 4.98 0.30 10.32
CA ASN A 79 5.71 1.53 10.04
C ASN A 79 6.62 1.99 11.19
N GLU A 80 6.51 1.42 12.39
CA GLU A 80 7.43 1.72 13.51
C GLU A 80 8.89 1.42 13.14
N LYS A 81 9.14 0.36 12.37
CA LYS A 81 10.49 0.02 11.93
C LYS A 81 11.09 1.09 11.02
N GLU A 82 10.30 1.59 10.06
CA GLU A 82 10.72 2.67 9.16
C GLU A 82 10.88 3.99 9.90
N ALA A 83 10.00 4.30 10.85
CA ALA A 83 10.11 5.50 11.66
C ALA A 83 11.39 5.52 12.52
N ASN A 84 11.79 4.36 13.05
CA ASN A 84 12.98 4.22 13.90
C ASN A 84 14.30 4.12 13.11
N ASP A 85 14.29 3.42 11.97
CA ASP A 85 15.48 3.25 11.11
C ASP A 85 15.10 3.30 9.62
N PRO A 86 14.83 4.51 9.08
CA PRO A 86 14.30 4.67 7.72
C PRO A 86 15.28 4.19 6.63
N TYR A 87 16.56 4.01 6.98
CA TYR A 87 17.59 3.66 6.02
C TYR A 87 17.95 2.18 6.01
N ASN A 88 17.52 1.35 6.99
CA ASN A 88 17.91 -0.07 7.04
C ASN A 88 16.75 -1.05 7.22
N VAL A 89 15.51 -0.60 7.02
CA VAL A 89 14.37 -1.51 6.90
C VAL A 89 14.52 -2.47 5.71
N LYS A 90 13.95 -3.68 5.87
CA LYS A 90 13.92 -4.72 4.83
C LYS A 90 12.65 -4.65 3.96
N SER A 91 11.61 -4.03 4.48
CA SER A 91 10.30 -3.84 3.85
C SER A 91 9.83 -2.41 4.09
N LEU A 92 9.07 -1.86 3.15
CA LEU A 92 8.26 -0.65 3.35
C LEU A 92 6.80 -1.04 3.21
N TRP A 93 5.94 -0.42 4.01
CA TRP A 93 4.51 -0.72 4.05
C TRP A 93 3.67 0.53 3.83
N ARG A 94 2.68 0.45 2.94
CA ARG A 94 1.80 1.57 2.61
C ARG A 94 0.33 1.15 2.71
N PRO A 95 -0.57 2.08 3.08
CA PRO A 95 -2.00 1.82 3.00
C PRO A 95 -2.43 1.72 1.55
N GLU A 96 -3.45 0.91 1.33
CA GLU A 96 -4.17 0.82 0.08
C GLU A 96 -5.63 1.24 0.25
N TYR A 97 -6.36 1.34 -0.85
CA TYR A 97 -7.73 1.86 -0.85
C TYR A 97 -8.66 1.13 0.15
N GLY A 98 -8.58 -0.20 0.24
CA GLY A 98 -9.39 -0.98 1.15
C GLY A 98 -8.84 -0.96 2.57
N ALA A 99 -9.69 -0.77 3.59
CA ALA A 99 -9.31 -0.92 5.01
C ALA A 99 -8.89 -2.37 5.39
N TYR A 100 -8.97 -3.29 4.44
CA TYR A 100 -8.51 -4.67 4.51
C TYR A 100 -7.30 -4.94 3.60
N MET A 101 -6.71 -3.90 3.00
CA MET A 101 -5.58 -3.99 2.10
C MET A 101 -4.35 -3.31 2.68
N ILE A 102 -3.20 -3.93 2.46
CA ILE A 102 -1.89 -3.34 2.70
C ILE A 102 -1.00 -3.63 1.50
N GLU A 103 -0.02 -2.77 1.29
CA GLU A 103 0.95 -2.94 0.21
C GLU A 103 2.36 -2.95 0.78
N GLY A 104 3.18 -3.88 0.28
CA GLY A 104 4.56 -4.06 0.71
C GLY A 104 5.52 -3.95 -0.46
N THR A 105 6.63 -3.23 -0.25
CA THR A 105 7.73 -3.07 -1.22
C THR A 105 9.07 -3.40 -0.54
N PRO A 106 10.17 -3.68 -1.28
CA PRO A 106 11.48 -3.88 -0.65
C PRO A 106 11.96 -2.60 0.02
N GLY A 107 12.63 -2.74 1.17
CA GLY A 107 13.20 -1.61 1.95
C GLY A 107 14.16 -0.71 1.19
N LYS A 108 14.81 -1.28 0.16
CA LYS A 108 15.68 -0.57 -0.78
C LYS A 108 15.45 -1.13 -2.18
N PRO A 109 15.62 -0.31 -3.22
CA PRO A 109 15.59 -0.82 -4.59
C PRO A 109 16.71 -1.84 -4.80
N TYR A 110 16.38 -2.92 -5.51
CA TYR A 110 17.33 -3.89 -5.99
C TYR A 110 18.35 -3.24 -6.94
N GLY A 111 19.54 -3.84 -7.06
CA GLY A 111 20.56 -3.40 -8.02
C GLY A 111 20.42 -4.08 -9.39
N GLY A 112 21.24 -3.63 -10.34
CA GLY A 112 21.23 -4.13 -11.73
C GLY A 112 21.98 -5.44 -11.99
N LEU A 113 22.64 -6.04 -10.99
CA LEU A 113 23.29 -7.34 -11.16
C LEU A 113 22.27 -8.47 -11.27
N LEU A 114 22.55 -9.49 -12.11
CA LEU A 114 21.70 -10.67 -12.25
C LEU A 114 21.44 -11.40 -10.92
N ALA A 115 22.39 -11.33 -9.98
CA ALA A 115 22.24 -11.91 -8.65
C ALA A 115 21.05 -11.33 -7.85
N HIS A 116 20.61 -10.10 -8.15
CA HIS A 116 19.46 -9.50 -7.46
C HIS A 116 18.12 -10.13 -7.84
N PHE A 117 18.01 -10.86 -8.96
CA PHE A 117 16.80 -11.61 -9.26
C PHE A 117 16.56 -12.74 -8.24
N ASN A 118 17.63 -13.29 -7.65
CA ASN A 118 17.55 -14.38 -6.70
C ASN A 118 17.04 -13.96 -5.31
N ILE A 119 16.95 -12.64 -5.02
CA ILE A 119 16.51 -12.14 -3.71
C ILE A 119 15.06 -11.66 -3.69
N VAL A 120 14.40 -11.55 -4.85
CA VAL A 120 13.04 -11.01 -4.97
C VAL A 120 12.05 -11.86 -4.19
N GLU A 121 12.01 -13.17 -4.46
CA GLU A 121 11.08 -14.08 -3.80
C GLU A 121 11.36 -14.15 -2.28
N ALA A 122 12.64 -14.17 -1.89
CA ALA A 122 13.03 -14.16 -0.48
C ALA A 122 12.55 -12.88 0.23
N ASN A 123 12.62 -11.72 -0.43
CA ASN A 123 12.10 -10.47 0.10
C ASN A 123 10.56 -10.46 0.17
N MET A 124 9.86 -10.97 -0.85
CA MET A 124 8.40 -11.13 -0.83
C MET A 124 7.94 -12.06 0.30
N ARG A 125 8.66 -13.17 0.51
CA ARG A 125 8.38 -14.11 1.61
C ARG A 125 8.57 -13.45 2.97
N TYR A 126 9.68 -12.71 3.15
CA TYR A 126 9.92 -11.94 4.36
C TYR A 126 8.80 -10.93 4.65
N ARG A 127 8.36 -10.17 3.64
CA ARG A 127 7.21 -9.25 3.76
C ARG A 127 5.95 -9.98 4.23
N ARG A 128 5.63 -11.11 3.61
CA ARG A 128 4.46 -11.90 4.02
C ARG A 128 4.57 -12.37 5.47
N GLU A 129 5.71 -12.91 5.88
CA GLU A 129 5.95 -13.37 7.26
C GLU A 129 5.85 -12.21 8.26
N GLU A 130 6.45 -11.07 7.95
CA GLU A 130 6.45 -9.88 8.79
C GLU A 130 5.04 -9.36 9.06
N ALA A 131 4.22 -9.19 8.03
CA ALA A 131 2.84 -8.75 8.21
C ALA A 131 1.95 -9.83 8.84
N GLN A 132 2.16 -11.12 8.50
CA GLN A 132 1.39 -12.24 9.05
C GLN A 132 1.58 -12.40 10.57
N GLN A 133 2.74 -12.02 11.12
CA GLN A 133 3.01 -12.02 12.58
C GLN A 133 2.12 -11.06 13.37
N LEU A 134 1.57 -10.03 12.71
CA LEU A 134 0.68 -9.05 13.34
C LEU A 134 -0.80 -9.42 13.21
N LEU A 135 -1.13 -10.47 12.44
CA LEU A 135 -2.50 -10.91 12.22
C LEU A 135 -2.99 -11.78 13.38
N GLY A 136 -4.30 -11.70 13.65
CA GLY A 136 -4.94 -12.50 14.68
C GLY A 136 -5.17 -13.96 14.27
N PRO A 137 -5.76 -14.77 15.16
CA PRO A 137 -6.16 -16.14 14.84
C PRO A 137 -7.09 -16.20 13.62
N ASN A 138 -6.81 -17.16 12.74
CA ASN A 138 -7.52 -17.41 11.48
C ASN A 138 -7.54 -16.20 10.53
N GLU A 139 -6.61 -15.25 10.69
CA GLU A 139 -6.41 -14.15 9.75
C GLU A 139 -5.19 -14.44 8.90
N VAL A 140 -5.32 -14.28 7.59
CA VAL A 140 -4.28 -14.65 6.61
C VAL A 140 -4.09 -13.52 5.63
N LEU A 141 -2.83 -13.23 5.33
CA LEU A 141 -2.43 -12.30 4.30
C LEU A 141 -2.47 -12.99 2.93
N MET A 142 -3.38 -12.59 2.04
CA MET A 142 -3.58 -13.21 0.74
C MET A 142 -3.19 -12.26 -0.40
N THR A 143 -2.43 -12.75 -1.38
CA THR A 143 -2.14 -12.01 -2.63
C THR A 143 -3.14 -12.44 -3.69
N ILE A 144 -4.36 -11.94 -3.57
CA ILE A 144 -5.45 -12.18 -4.51
C ILE A 144 -5.83 -10.85 -5.15
N THR A 145 -6.10 -10.85 -6.45
CA THR A 145 -6.46 -9.63 -7.19
C THR A 145 -7.80 -9.06 -6.74
N ASN A 146 -8.74 -9.91 -6.33
CA ASN A 146 -10.02 -9.47 -5.81
C ASN A 146 -10.56 -10.48 -4.80
N PHE A 147 -11.29 -10.01 -3.79
CA PHE A 147 -12.00 -10.87 -2.86
C PHE A 147 -13.32 -11.34 -3.50
N PRO A 148 -13.54 -12.65 -3.73
CA PRO A 148 -14.66 -13.13 -4.55
C PRO A 148 -16.06 -12.75 -4.07
N ARG A 149 -16.22 -12.44 -2.77
CA ARG A 149 -17.50 -12.05 -2.17
C ARG A 149 -17.59 -10.57 -1.80
N LEU A 150 -16.73 -9.73 -2.37
CA LEU A 150 -16.78 -8.30 -2.13
C LEU A 150 -18.18 -7.75 -2.46
N GLY A 151 -18.79 -7.00 -1.53
CA GLY A 151 -20.15 -6.46 -1.68
C GLY A 151 -21.31 -7.44 -1.43
N CYS A 152 -21.05 -8.72 -1.18
CA CYS A 152 -22.08 -9.66 -0.73
C CYS A 152 -22.48 -9.38 0.74
N PRO A 153 -23.66 -9.83 1.21
CA PRO A 153 -24.02 -9.71 2.61
C PRO A 153 -22.93 -10.25 3.55
N GLU A 154 -22.58 -9.45 4.57
CA GLU A 154 -21.59 -9.76 5.61
C GLU A 154 -20.19 -10.16 5.11
N PHE A 155 -19.70 -9.56 4.03
CA PHE A 155 -18.38 -9.88 3.47
C PHE A 155 -17.19 -9.34 4.29
N THR A 156 -17.42 -8.49 5.28
CA THR A 156 -16.39 -7.83 6.11
C THR A 156 -16.36 -8.36 7.55
N TRP A 157 -15.19 -8.26 8.19
CA TRP A 157 -15.00 -8.47 9.63
C TRP A 157 -14.24 -7.29 10.28
N PRO A 158 -14.80 -6.62 11.31
CA PRO A 158 -16.19 -6.76 11.77
C PRO A 158 -17.20 -6.47 10.64
N VAL A 159 -18.43 -6.97 10.78
CA VAL A 159 -19.48 -6.72 9.78
C VAL A 159 -19.73 -5.22 9.72
N ASP A 160 -19.68 -4.69 8.50
CA ASP A 160 -19.87 -3.27 8.22
C ASP A 160 -20.79 -3.11 7.01
N GLN A 161 -21.59 -2.05 7.01
CA GLN A 161 -22.58 -1.78 5.98
C GLN A 161 -22.11 -0.63 5.08
N PRO A 162 -22.06 -0.82 3.75
CA PRO A 162 -21.68 0.24 2.85
C PRO A 162 -22.62 1.46 2.97
N THR A 163 -22.05 2.65 3.13
CA THR A 163 -22.78 3.93 3.21
C THR A 163 -22.47 4.84 2.00
N PRO A 164 -22.67 4.39 0.74
CA PRO A 164 -22.23 5.12 -0.46
C PRO A 164 -22.90 6.50 -0.66
N LYS A 165 -23.86 6.88 0.19
CA LYS A 165 -24.60 8.14 0.14
C LYS A 165 -24.21 9.14 1.23
N ILE A 166 -23.37 8.75 2.19
CA ILE A 166 -23.06 9.53 3.40
C ILE A 166 -21.54 9.80 3.48
N GLY A 167 -20.90 9.98 2.32
CA GLY A 167 -19.46 10.31 2.25
C GLY A 167 -19.12 11.63 2.92
#